data_AF-A0A450X5Q2-F1
#
_entry.id   AF-A0A450X5Q2-F1
#
_cell.length_a   1.000
_cell.length_b   1.000
_cell.length_c   1.000
_cell.angle_alpha   90.00
_cell.angle_beta   90.00
_cell.angle_gamma   90.00
#
_symmetry.space_group_name_H-M   'P 1'
#
loop_
_entity.id
_entity.type
_entity.pdbx_description
1 polymer ?
#
loop_
_entity_poly.entity_id
_entity_poly.type
_entity_poly.pdbx_seq_one_letter_code
_entity_poly.pdbx_strand_id
1 'polypeptide(L)'
;MAIERVLDLWQQGYKVVLDADIQGFFDNIPHSVIMAGLRRVVADGNILGLVERFLRAGVMENGVFKPTTVGTPQGGVFSPLLANIALNSLDWWLDEHGLRFARYADDFVILCSNHAQAEEALALVRSHLENELKLKLSSEKTHIATFSEGFEYLGFKLCSNSRTMRGKSVENFKTKIQEITKRSHNLDDDLITQVNRIVRGTANYFATAVSNNRSLFRRLDRWIRMRLRCRSTSENGKPIIRDFA
;
A
#
# COMPACT_ATOMS: atom_id res chain seq x y z
N MET A 1 -5.92 10.66 -5.58
CA MET A 1 -5.27 9.48 -4.95
C MET A 1 -5.55 8.22 -5.78
N ALA A 2 -4.71 7.17 -5.71
CA ALA A 2 -4.90 5.94 -6.49
C ALA A 2 -6.29 5.29 -6.26
N ILE A 3 -6.83 5.36 -5.05
CA ILE A 3 -8.18 4.88 -4.72
C ILE A 3 -9.27 5.65 -5.48
N GLU A 4 -9.13 6.97 -5.65
CA GLU A 4 -10.10 7.78 -6.40
C GLU A 4 -10.11 7.36 -7.86
N ARG A 5 -8.93 7.14 -8.45
CA ARG A 5 -8.81 6.65 -9.83
C ARG A 5 -9.54 5.31 -10.03
N VAL A 6 -9.39 4.38 -9.08
CA VAL A 6 -10.11 3.10 -9.08
C VAL A 6 -11.63 3.33 -9.05
N LEU A 7 -12.11 4.24 -8.21
CA LEU A 7 -13.53 4.54 -8.08
C LEU A 7 -14.09 5.23 -9.33
N ASP A 8 -13.33 6.14 -9.94
CA ASP A 8 -13.71 6.82 -11.19
C ASP A 8 -13.85 5.82 -12.34
N LEU A 9 -12.90 4.90 -12.47
CA LEU A 9 -12.95 3.83 -13.46
C LEU A 9 -14.13 2.88 -13.17
N TRP A 10 -14.40 2.56 -11.90
CA TRP A 10 -15.58 1.77 -11.56
C TRP A 10 -16.91 2.46 -11.94
N GLN A 11 -16.99 3.78 -11.77
CA GLN A 11 -18.15 4.57 -12.21
C GLN A 11 -18.31 4.58 -13.73
N GLN A 12 -17.21 4.53 -14.48
CA GLN A 12 -17.20 4.40 -15.95
C GLN A 12 -17.63 3.02 -16.47
N GLY A 13 -17.85 2.05 -15.58
CA GLY A 13 -18.39 0.73 -15.94
C GLY A 13 -17.40 -0.43 -15.87
N TYR A 14 -16.16 -0.19 -15.48
CA TYR A 14 -15.18 -1.27 -15.27
C TYR A 14 -15.46 -1.99 -13.94
N LYS A 15 -16.02 -3.21 -13.99
CA LYS A 15 -16.53 -3.94 -12.81
C LYS A 15 -15.64 -5.08 -12.32
N VAL A 16 -14.63 -5.45 -13.10
CA VAL A 16 -13.66 -6.50 -12.77
C VAL A 16 -12.32 -5.83 -12.50
N VAL A 17 -11.62 -6.32 -11.49
CA VAL A 17 -10.31 -5.82 -11.09
C VAL A 17 -9.33 -6.97 -11.13
N LEU A 18 -8.24 -6.77 -11.86
CA LEU A 18 -7.03 -7.57 -11.73
C LEU A 18 -6.15 -6.89 -10.68
N ASP A 19 -6.04 -7.51 -9.51
CA ASP A 19 -5.10 -7.10 -8.47
C ASP A 19 -3.75 -7.78 -8.76
N ALA A 20 -2.72 -7.00 -9.03
CA ALA A 20 -1.41 -7.49 -9.47
C ALA A 20 -0.30 -6.99 -8.54
N ASP A 21 0.47 -7.94 -8.01
CA ASP A 21 1.61 -7.69 -7.11
C ASP A 21 2.87 -8.26 -7.73
N ILE A 22 3.95 -7.48 -7.72
CA ILE A 22 5.25 -7.91 -8.24
C ILE A 22 6.03 -8.61 -7.12
N GLN A 23 6.44 -9.85 -7.38
CA GLN A 23 7.15 -10.66 -6.39
C GLN A 23 8.53 -10.07 -6.07
N GLY A 24 8.72 -9.65 -4.82
CA GLY A 24 10.01 -9.18 -4.32
C GLY A 24 10.59 -8.04 -5.15
N PHE A 25 9.76 -7.08 -5.55
CA PHE A 25 10.10 -6.04 -6.53
C PHE A 25 11.45 -5.37 -6.24
N PHE A 26 11.66 -4.88 -5.00
CA PHE A 26 12.89 -4.17 -4.62
C PHE A 26 14.13 -5.06 -4.65
N ASP A 27 13.98 -6.37 -4.48
CA ASP A 27 15.10 -7.32 -4.43
C ASP A 27 15.41 -7.91 -5.81
N ASN A 28 14.42 -7.97 -6.69
CA ASN A 28 14.51 -8.67 -7.98
C ASN A 28 14.69 -7.74 -9.18
N ILE A 29 14.50 -6.43 -9.02
CA ILE A 29 14.59 -5.48 -10.14
C ILE A 29 16.02 -5.42 -10.70
N PRO A 30 16.24 -5.68 -12.02
CA PRO A 30 17.57 -5.58 -12.61
C PRO A 30 18.09 -4.15 -12.64
N HIS A 31 19.38 -3.95 -12.33
CA HIS A 31 20.02 -2.63 -12.43
C HIS A 31 19.97 -2.07 -13.85
N SER A 32 20.04 -2.93 -14.87
CA SER A 32 19.94 -2.53 -16.27
C SER A 32 18.62 -1.84 -16.58
N VAL A 33 17.51 -2.32 -16.02
CA VAL A 33 16.17 -1.74 -16.20
C VAL A 33 16.08 -0.38 -15.52
N ILE A 34 16.56 -0.26 -14.27
CA ILE A 34 16.61 1.01 -13.54
C ILE A 34 17.45 2.03 -14.30
N MET A 35 18.65 1.64 -14.74
CA MET A 35 19.57 2.51 -15.47
C MET A 35 19.01 2.88 -16.85
N ALA A 36 18.28 1.99 -17.52
CA ALA A 36 17.60 2.30 -18.77
C ALA A 36 16.51 3.36 -18.56
N GLY A 37 15.68 3.23 -17.52
CA GLY A 37 14.69 4.24 -17.15
C GLY A 37 15.33 5.57 -16.79
N LEU A 38 16.40 5.56 -15.99
CA LEU A 38 17.09 6.76 -15.54
C LEU A 38 17.74 7.52 -16.70
N ARG A 39 18.35 6.82 -17.66
CA ARG A 39 18.95 7.42 -18.87
C ARG A 39 17.94 8.15 -19.76
N ARG A 40 16.65 7.82 -19.66
CA ARG A 40 15.59 8.55 -20.39
C ARG A 40 15.28 9.92 -19.79
N VAL A 41 15.65 10.13 -18.52
CA VAL A 41 15.32 11.35 -17.77
C VAL A 41 16.56 12.18 -17.44
N VAL A 42 17.71 11.53 -17.25
CA VAL A 42 18.97 12.16 -16.84
C VAL A 42 20.05 11.94 -17.89
N ALA A 43 20.59 13.04 -18.42
CA ALA A 43 21.68 13.01 -19.41
C ALA A 43 23.09 13.08 -18.78
N ASP A 44 23.21 13.49 -17.52
CA ASP A 44 24.51 13.65 -16.84
C ASP A 44 25.16 12.30 -16.52
N GLY A 45 26.29 12.03 -17.20
CA GLY A 45 27.07 10.80 -17.03
C GLY A 45 27.68 10.62 -15.63
N ASN A 46 27.98 11.70 -14.91
CA ASN A 46 28.52 11.61 -13.55
C ASN A 46 27.45 11.12 -12.57
N ILE A 47 26.22 11.64 -12.68
CA ILE A 47 25.09 11.20 -11.87
C ILE A 47 24.74 9.75 -12.18
N LEU A 48 24.67 9.39 -13.46
CA LEU A 48 24.43 8.00 -13.88
C LEU A 48 25.51 7.06 -13.32
N GLY A 49 26.79 7.45 -13.40
CA GLY A 49 27.90 6.69 -12.84
C GLY A 49 27.82 6.55 -11.31
N LEU A 50 27.38 7.59 -10.60
CA LEU A 50 27.18 7.55 -9.16
C LEU A 50 26.05 6.59 -8.76
N VAL A 51 24.91 6.66 -9.45
CA VAL A 51 23.77 5.76 -9.21
C VAL A 51 24.17 4.31 -9.52
N GLU A 52 24.88 4.07 -10.62
CA GLU A 52 25.36 2.73 -10.95
C GLU A 52 26.30 2.17 -9.88
N ARG A 53 27.24 2.99 -9.37
CA ARG A 53 28.10 2.60 -8.24
C ARG A 53 27.30 2.32 -6.98
N PHE A 54 26.27 3.12 -6.70
CA PHE A 54 25.39 2.93 -5.55
C PHE A 54 24.61 1.61 -5.63
N LEU A 55 24.07 1.27 -6.81
CA LEU A 55 23.37 0.00 -7.04
C LEU A 55 24.31 -1.21 -6.90
N ARG A 56 25.56 -1.09 -7.39
CA ARG A 56 26.59 -2.15 -7.31
C ARG A 56 27.20 -2.31 -5.92
N ALA A 57 27.14 -1.29 -5.07
CA ALA A 57 27.79 -1.29 -3.76
C ALA A 57 27.26 -2.35 -2.79
N GLY A 58 26.17 -3.05 -3.14
CA GLY A 58 25.62 -4.11 -2.30
C GLY A 58 24.74 -3.59 -1.18
N VAL A 59 24.02 -4.51 -0.55
CA VAL A 59 23.43 -4.29 0.77
C VAL A 59 24.09 -5.20 1.78
N MET A 60 24.35 -4.64 2.95
CA MET A 60 24.74 -5.40 4.13
C MET A 60 23.49 -5.68 4.94
N GLU A 61 23.03 -6.94 4.90
CA GLU A 61 21.82 -7.37 5.58
C GLU A 61 22.23 -8.34 6.70
N ASN A 62 21.90 -8.00 7.96
CA ASN A 62 22.25 -8.79 9.15
C ASN A 62 23.75 -9.13 9.29
N GLY A 63 24.63 -8.22 8.88
CA GLY A 63 26.09 -8.41 8.98
C GLY A 63 26.72 -9.27 7.89
N VAL A 64 25.93 -9.73 6.91
CA VAL A 64 26.43 -10.46 5.73
C VAL A 64 26.41 -9.53 4.52
N PHE A 65 27.57 -9.35 3.87
CA PHE A 65 27.68 -8.62 2.62
C PHE A 65 27.09 -9.47 1.49
N LYS A 66 25.97 -9.02 0.91
CA LYS A 66 25.40 -9.64 -0.28
C LYS A 66 25.78 -8.78 -1.50
N PRO A 67 26.62 -9.27 -2.42
CA PRO A 67 26.80 -8.60 -3.70
C PRO A 67 25.47 -8.62 -4.46
N THR A 68 24.82 -7.47 -4.59
CA THR A 68 23.57 -7.36 -5.36
C THR A 68 23.88 -7.23 -6.84
N THR A 69 23.71 -8.31 -7.58
CA THR A 69 23.60 -8.29 -9.06
C THR A 69 22.20 -7.85 -9.53
N VAL A 70 21.22 -7.89 -8.62
CA VAL A 70 19.82 -7.46 -8.81
C VAL A 70 19.33 -6.80 -7.52
N GLY A 71 18.35 -5.90 -7.64
CA GLY A 71 17.70 -5.22 -6.53
C GLY A 71 18.28 -3.84 -6.19
N THR A 72 17.52 -3.06 -5.43
CA THR A 72 17.92 -1.75 -4.88
C THR A 72 18.13 -1.86 -3.37
N PRO A 73 19.06 -1.11 -2.76
CA PRO A 73 19.26 -1.14 -1.31
C PRO A 73 17.99 -0.77 -0.54
N GLN A 74 17.35 -1.72 0.14
CA GLN A 74 16.21 -1.43 1.01
C GLN A 74 16.70 -0.59 2.21
N GLY A 75 16.32 0.69 2.25
CA GLY A 75 16.75 1.64 3.28
C GLY A 75 17.42 2.91 2.74
N GLY A 76 17.82 2.93 1.46
CA GLY A 76 18.22 4.16 0.79
C GLY A 76 17.00 5.01 0.42
N VAL A 77 16.99 6.30 0.79
CA VAL A 77 15.93 7.25 0.38
C VAL A 77 15.74 7.33 -1.15
N PHE A 78 16.74 6.90 -1.92
CA PHE A 78 16.73 6.85 -3.38
C PHE A 78 16.01 5.64 -3.97
N SER A 79 15.96 4.50 -3.27
CA SER A 79 15.46 3.24 -3.82
C SER A 79 13.97 3.31 -4.24
N PRO A 80 13.06 3.93 -3.46
CA PRO A 80 11.67 4.13 -3.88
C PRO A 80 11.51 5.04 -5.11
N LEU A 81 12.43 5.99 -5.33
CA LEU A 81 12.39 6.85 -6.50
C LEU A 81 12.85 6.09 -7.75
N LEU A 82 13.96 5.36 -7.65
CA LEU A 82 14.49 4.54 -8.75
C LEU A 82 13.50 3.45 -9.18
N ALA A 83 12.84 2.83 -8.21
CA ALA A 83 11.72 1.92 -8.41
C ALA A 83 10.62 2.53 -9.29
N ASN A 84 10.16 3.73 -8.94
CA ASN A 84 9.12 4.42 -9.69
C ASN A 84 9.56 4.83 -11.10
N ILE A 85 10.82 5.23 -11.27
CA ILE A 85 11.38 5.55 -12.60
C ILE A 85 11.39 4.31 -13.49
N ALA A 86 11.75 3.15 -12.93
CA ALA A 86 11.71 1.89 -13.68
C ALA A 86 10.27 1.46 -14.01
N LEU A 87 9.34 1.56 -13.07
CA LEU A 87 7.94 1.22 -13.30
C LEU A 87 7.20 2.22 -14.20
N ASN A 88 7.74 3.41 -14.44
CA ASN A 88 7.17 4.36 -15.39
C ASN A 88 7.08 3.77 -16.81
N SER A 89 8.00 2.89 -17.22
CA SER A 89 7.89 2.23 -18.53
C SER A 89 6.71 1.27 -18.60
N LEU A 90 6.37 0.61 -17.47
CA LEU A 90 5.17 -0.21 -17.37
C LEU A 90 3.92 0.65 -17.52
N ASP A 91 3.87 1.82 -16.86
CA ASP A 91 2.72 2.73 -16.93
C ASP A 91 2.41 3.18 -18.36
N TRP A 92 3.44 3.58 -19.12
CA TRP A 92 3.28 3.95 -20.53
C TRP A 92 2.81 2.77 -21.38
N TRP A 93 3.39 1.59 -21.16
CA TRP A 93 3.01 0.39 -21.89
C TRP A 93 1.55 -0.01 -21.62
N LEU A 94 1.09 0.08 -20.37
CA LEU A 94 -0.31 -0.17 -20.01
C LEU A 94 -1.26 0.81 -20.72
N ASP A 95 -0.91 2.09 -20.77
CA ASP A 95 -1.72 3.13 -21.42
C ASP A 95 -1.78 2.93 -22.95
N GLU A 96 -0.64 2.61 -23.59
CA GLU A 96 -0.55 2.29 -25.03
C GLU A 96 -1.42 1.09 -25.43
N HIS A 97 -1.59 0.11 -24.53
CA HIS A 97 -2.45 -1.05 -24.73
C HIS A 97 -3.92 -0.80 -24.33
N GLY A 98 -4.26 0.43 -23.96
CA GLY A 98 -5.63 0.83 -23.58
C GLY A 98 -6.10 0.25 -22.26
N LEU A 99 -5.20 -0.29 -21.42
CA LEU A 99 -5.53 -0.87 -20.13
C LEU A 99 -5.78 0.25 -19.11
N ARG A 100 -6.89 0.16 -18.38
CA ARG A 100 -7.21 1.14 -17.34
C ARG A 100 -6.63 0.68 -16.03
N PHE A 101 -5.70 1.43 -15.45
CA PHE A 101 -5.03 1.02 -14.22
C PHE A 101 -4.97 2.14 -13.18
N ALA A 102 -4.66 1.73 -11.95
CA ALA A 102 -4.23 2.59 -10.87
C ALA A 102 -3.02 1.94 -10.18
N ARG A 103 -1.93 2.70 -10.06
CA ARG A 103 -0.69 2.24 -9.43
C ARG A 103 -0.36 3.10 -8.22
N TYR A 104 0.21 2.47 -7.20
CA TYR A 104 0.79 3.12 -6.04
C TYR A 104 2.06 2.36 -5.64
N ALA A 105 3.21 2.97 -5.93
CA ALA A 105 4.51 2.30 -5.85
C ALA A 105 4.52 1.00 -6.69
N ASP A 106 4.78 -0.15 -6.08
CA ASP A 106 4.81 -1.48 -6.67
C ASP A 106 3.43 -2.16 -6.76
N ASP A 107 2.46 -1.71 -5.96
CA ASP A 107 1.08 -2.21 -5.99
C ASP A 107 0.29 -1.55 -7.12
N PHE A 108 -0.23 -2.33 -8.08
CA PHE A 108 -1.10 -1.81 -9.13
C PHE A 108 -2.31 -2.70 -9.38
N VAL A 109 -3.41 -2.05 -9.76
CA VAL A 109 -4.66 -2.72 -10.12
C VAL A 109 -5.07 -2.32 -11.52
N ILE A 110 -5.56 -3.26 -12.30
CA ILE A 110 -6.09 -3.04 -13.65
C ILE A 110 -7.59 -3.28 -13.62
N LEU A 111 -8.36 -2.32 -14.12
CA LEU A 111 -9.80 -2.37 -14.17
C LEU A 111 -10.27 -2.76 -15.57
N CYS A 112 -11.07 -3.82 -15.62
CA CYS A 112 -11.61 -4.43 -16.82
C CYS A 112 -13.15 -4.44 -16.78
N SER A 113 -13.75 -4.50 -17.96
CA SER A 113 -15.21 -4.55 -18.11
C SER A 113 -15.77 -5.93 -17.77
N ASN A 114 -15.04 -6.99 -18.10
CA ASN A 114 -15.46 -8.38 -17.92
C ASN A 114 -14.27 -9.29 -17.51
N HIS A 115 -14.59 -10.53 -17.12
CA HIS A 115 -13.59 -11.49 -16.62
C HIS A 115 -12.60 -11.93 -17.71
N ALA A 116 -13.09 -12.16 -18.93
CA ALA A 116 -12.23 -12.55 -20.06
C ALA A 116 -11.15 -11.49 -20.35
N GLN A 117 -11.52 -10.21 -20.33
CA GLN A 117 -10.58 -9.11 -20.50
C GLN A 117 -9.56 -9.04 -19.35
N ALA A 118 -9.95 -9.39 -18.13
CA ALA A 118 -9.01 -9.45 -17.00
C ALA A 118 -8.00 -10.59 -17.15
N GLU A 119 -8.42 -11.75 -17.67
CA GLU A 119 -7.51 -12.86 -17.99
C GLU A 119 -6.55 -12.51 -19.14
N GLU A 120 -7.05 -11.88 -20.19
CA GLU A 120 -6.22 -11.37 -21.30
C GLU A 120 -5.20 -10.34 -20.80
N ALA A 121 -5.65 -9.38 -19.99
CA ALA A 121 -4.77 -8.38 -19.39
C ALA A 121 -3.70 -9.02 -18.50
N LEU A 122 -4.06 -10.04 -17.71
CA LEU A 122 -3.10 -10.78 -16.88
C LEU A 122 -2.02 -11.46 -17.73
N ALA A 123 -2.40 -12.12 -18.82
CA ALA A 123 -1.45 -12.78 -19.72
C ALA A 123 -0.50 -11.76 -20.38
N LEU A 124 -1.04 -10.63 -20.84
CA LEU A 124 -0.28 -9.54 -21.45
C LEU A 124 0.73 -8.92 -20.47
N VAL A 125 0.26 -8.56 -19.27
CA VAL A 125 1.10 -7.95 -18.22
C VAL A 125 2.18 -8.91 -17.74
N ARG A 126 1.85 -10.19 -17.57
CA ARG A 126 2.83 -11.21 -17.20
C ARG A 126 3.94 -11.31 -18.24
N SER A 127 3.57 -11.40 -19.52
CA SER A 127 4.54 -11.48 -20.62
C SER A 127 5.43 -10.23 -20.68
N HIS A 128 4.87 -9.03 -20.53
CA HIS A 128 5.63 -7.79 -20.54
C HIS A 128 6.61 -7.70 -19.34
N LEU A 129 6.14 -8.01 -18.13
CA LEU A 129 6.98 -8.00 -16.92
C LEU A 129 8.16 -8.97 -17.04
N GLU A 130 7.91 -10.19 -17.54
CA GLU A 130 8.95 -11.21 -17.66
C GLU A 130 9.94 -10.91 -18.80
N ASN A 131 9.48 -10.35 -19.91
CA ASN A 131 10.32 -10.12 -21.09
C ASN A 131 11.11 -8.81 -21.00
N GLU A 132 10.46 -7.71 -20.65
CA GLU A 132 11.08 -6.37 -20.66
C GLU A 132 11.70 -6.01 -19.31
N LEU A 133 10.98 -6.27 -18.22
CA LEU A 133 11.41 -5.86 -16.88
C LEU A 133 12.15 -6.96 -16.12
N LYS A 134 12.14 -8.21 -16.63
CA LYS A 134 12.67 -9.42 -15.98
C LYS A 134 12.11 -9.62 -14.56
N LEU A 135 10.88 -9.19 -14.34
CA LEU A 135 10.15 -9.29 -13.08
C LEU A 135 9.07 -10.37 -13.18
N LYS A 136 8.70 -10.94 -12.04
CA LYS A 136 7.64 -11.97 -11.94
C LYS A 136 6.48 -11.44 -11.11
N LEU A 137 5.26 -11.80 -11.52
CA LEU A 137 4.06 -11.58 -10.71
C LEU A 137 3.98 -12.60 -9.57
N SER A 138 3.52 -12.16 -8.41
CA SER A 138 3.26 -13.03 -7.27
C SER A 138 1.96 -13.79 -7.51
N SER A 139 2.02 -15.09 -7.80
CA SER A 139 0.85 -15.93 -8.07
C SER A 139 -0.11 -16.06 -6.88
N GLU A 140 0.40 -15.89 -5.66
CA GLU A 140 -0.41 -15.99 -4.44
C GLU A 140 -1.23 -14.73 -4.16
N LYS A 141 -0.70 -13.56 -4.55
CA LYS A 141 -1.35 -12.28 -4.33
C LYS A 141 -2.09 -11.76 -5.56
N THR A 142 -1.64 -12.16 -6.75
CA THR A 142 -2.27 -11.75 -8.01
C THR A 142 -3.56 -12.52 -8.20
N HIS A 143 -4.68 -11.83 -8.23
CA HIS A 143 -5.99 -12.45 -8.40
C HIS A 143 -6.97 -11.51 -9.12
N ILE A 144 -7.97 -12.12 -9.76
CA ILE A 144 -9.08 -11.39 -10.38
C ILE A 144 -10.21 -11.35 -9.36
N ALA A 145 -10.73 -10.16 -9.10
CA ALA A 145 -11.82 -9.92 -8.17
C ALA A 145 -12.89 -9.03 -8.81
N THR A 146 -14.12 -9.11 -8.29
CA THR A 146 -15.19 -8.19 -8.69
C THR A 146 -15.51 -7.20 -7.58
N PHE A 147 -16.01 -6.01 -7.94
CA PHE A 147 -16.50 -5.05 -6.93
C PHE A 147 -17.68 -5.59 -6.10
N SER A 148 -18.39 -6.60 -6.61
CA SER A 148 -19.49 -7.27 -5.90
C SER A 148 -19.01 -8.13 -4.74
N GLU A 149 -17.96 -8.93 -4.96
CA GLU A 149 -17.29 -9.73 -3.91
C GLU A 149 -16.47 -8.83 -2.97
N GLY A 150 -15.92 -7.76 -3.55
CA GLY A 150 -15.07 -6.80 -2.89
C GLY A 150 -13.61 -7.24 -2.88
N PHE A 151 -12.72 -6.28 -3.09
CA PHE A 151 -11.28 -6.50 -3.11
C PHE A 151 -10.56 -5.54 -2.16
N GLU A 152 -9.31 -5.86 -1.82
CA GLU A 152 -8.50 -5.05 -0.93
C GLU A 152 -7.43 -4.28 -1.71
N TYR A 153 -7.33 -2.97 -1.48
CA TYR A 153 -6.32 -2.12 -2.11
C TYR A 153 -5.90 -0.98 -1.17
N LEU A 154 -4.60 -0.77 -0.99
CA LEU A 154 -4.01 0.29 -0.16
C LEU A 154 -4.57 0.40 1.29
N GLY A 155 -4.93 -0.74 1.87
CA GLY A 155 -5.49 -0.80 3.21
C GLY A 155 -7.01 -0.63 3.29
N PHE A 156 -7.69 -0.43 2.16
CA PHE A 156 -9.14 -0.37 2.07
C PHE A 156 -9.69 -1.66 1.49
N LYS A 157 -10.88 -2.05 1.94
CA LYS A 157 -11.74 -3.03 1.28
C LYS A 157 -12.79 -2.26 0.48
N LEU A 158 -12.75 -2.42 -0.84
CA LEU A 158 -13.61 -1.75 -1.79
C LEU A 158 -14.68 -2.72 -2.29
N CYS A 159 -15.93 -2.36 -2.05
CA CYS A 159 -17.13 -3.05 -2.54
C CYS A 159 -18.04 -2.03 -3.25
N SER A 160 -18.97 -2.52 -4.07
CA SER A 160 -19.95 -1.68 -4.78
C SER A 160 -20.64 -0.64 -3.86
N ASN A 161 -21.03 -1.05 -2.65
CA ASN A 161 -21.78 -0.20 -1.71
C ASN A 161 -21.01 0.18 -0.43
N SER A 162 -19.76 -0.28 -0.29
CA SER A 162 -18.99 -0.10 0.95
C SER A 162 -17.52 0.13 0.63
N ARG A 163 -16.93 1.13 1.28
CA ARG A 163 -15.49 1.41 1.21
C ARG A 163 -14.99 1.55 2.63
N THR A 164 -14.40 0.50 3.17
CA THR A 164 -14.04 0.44 4.59
C THR A 164 -12.59 0.06 4.79
N MET A 165 -12.03 0.28 5.98
CA MET A 165 -10.70 -0.23 6.32
C MET A 165 -10.67 -1.77 6.21
N ARG A 166 -9.63 -2.33 5.58
CA ARG A 166 -9.46 -3.80 5.45
C ARG A 166 -9.28 -4.46 6.82
N GLY A 167 -9.65 -5.74 6.94
CA GLY A 167 -9.60 -6.47 8.21
C GLY A 167 -8.24 -6.43 8.89
N LYS A 168 -7.17 -6.70 8.12
CA LYS A 168 -5.79 -6.64 8.61
C LYS A 168 -5.38 -5.27 9.14
N SER A 169 -5.87 -4.18 8.53
CA SER A 169 -5.60 -2.82 9.01
C SER A 169 -6.37 -2.53 10.31
N VAL A 170 -7.60 -3.05 10.46
CA VAL A 170 -8.36 -3.00 11.71
C VAL A 170 -7.61 -3.73 12.83
N GLU A 171 -7.06 -4.91 12.54
CA GLU A 171 -6.31 -5.70 13.49
C GLU A 171 -5.02 -4.99 13.90
N ASN A 172 -4.23 -4.51 12.93
CA ASN A 172 -3.02 -3.72 13.22
C ASN A 172 -3.33 -2.49 14.08
N PHE A 173 -4.43 -1.80 13.82
CA PHE A 173 -4.90 -0.69 14.66
C PHE A 173 -5.19 -1.15 16.09
N LYS A 174 -5.93 -2.25 16.25
CA LYS A 174 -6.23 -2.82 17.57
C LYS A 174 -4.96 -3.26 18.30
N THR A 175 -4.01 -3.89 17.62
CA THR A 175 -2.73 -4.32 18.19
C THR A 175 -1.93 -3.14 18.72
N LYS A 176 -1.81 -2.04 17.94
CA LYS A 176 -1.13 -0.81 18.40
C LYS A 176 -1.78 -0.23 19.67
N ILE A 177 -3.10 -0.18 19.71
CA ILE A 177 -3.83 0.26 20.90
C ILE A 177 -3.62 -0.72 22.06
N GLN A 178 -3.60 -2.03 21.80
CA GLN A 178 -3.37 -3.05 22.82
C GLN A 178 -1.98 -2.95 23.44
N GLU A 179 -0.95 -2.69 22.64
CA GLU A 179 0.44 -2.54 23.08
C GLU A 179 0.61 -1.38 24.06
N ILE A 180 0.04 -0.23 23.72
CA ILE A 180 0.07 0.97 24.56
C ILE A 180 -0.81 0.79 25.80
N THR A 181 -1.91 0.04 25.68
CA THR A 181 -2.80 -0.31 26.80
C THR A 181 -2.45 -1.65 27.48
N LYS A 182 -1.17 -2.06 27.53
CA LYS A 182 -0.69 -3.24 28.31
C LYS A 182 -0.67 -2.97 29.82
N ARG A 183 -1.16 -3.93 30.62
CA ARG A 183 -1.56 -3.83 32.06
C ARG A 183 -0.52 -3.22 33.04
N SER A 184 0.71 -2.98 32.62
CA SER A 184 1.78 -2.40 33.43
C SER A 184 1.81 -0.88 33.50
N HIS A 185 1.09 -0.15 32.64
CA HIS A 185 1.05 1.31 32.64
C HIS A 185 -0.20 1.85 33.34
N ASN A 186 -0.04 2.69 34.35
CA ASN A 186 -1.12 3.48 34.96
C ASN A 186 -1.82 4.34 33.91
N LEU A 187 -3.10 4.68 34.12
CA LEU A 187 -3.81 5.66 33.29
C LEU A 187 -3.24 7.06 33.60
N ASP A 188 -2.38 7.57 32.74
CA ASP A 188 -1.90 8.95 32.76
C ASP A 188 -2.41 9.73 31.54
N ASP A 189 -2.29 11.06 31.60
CA ASP A 189 -2.68 11.95 30.50
C ASP A 189 -1.82 11.73 29.25
N ASP A 190 -0.60 11.22 29.43
CA ASP A 190 0.29 10.86 28.32
C ASP A 190 -0.25 9.66 27.53
N LEU A 191 -0.75 8.62 28.20
CA LEU A 191 -1.42 7.49 27.56
C LEU A 191 -2.62 7.93 26.72
N ILE A 192 -3.44 8.85 27.23
CA ILE A 192 -4.58 9.41 26.49
C ILE A 192 -4.08 10.14 25.24
N THR A 193 -2.99 10.91 25.36
CA THR A 193 -2.38 11.63 24.25
C THR A 193 -1.84 10.67 23.18
N GLN A 194 -1.17 9.59 23.59
CA GLN A 194 -0.67 8.56 22.68
C GLN A 194 -1.81 7.84 21.93
N VAL A 195 -2.88 7.46 22.65
CA VAL A 195 -4.08 6.86 22.05
C VAL A 195 -4.71 7.83 21.05
N ASN A 196 -4.88 9.10 21.42
CA ASN A 196 -5.43 10.13 20.54
C ASN A 196 -4.58 10.33 19.28
N ARG A 197 -3.25 10.29 19.38
CA ARG A 197 -2.36 10.39 18.22
C ARG A 197 -2.58 9.26 17.23
N ILE A 198 -2.73 8.03 17.71
CA ILE A 198 -2.99 6.85 16.86
C ILE A 198 -4.37 6.92 16.23
N VAL A 199 -5.39 7.27 17.01
CA VAL A 199 -6.76 7.43 16.53
C VAL A 199 -6.82 8.51 15.44
N ARG A 200 -6.22 9.68 15.68
CA ARG A 200 -6.17 10.78 14.70
C ARG A 200 -5.41 10.38 13.44
N GLY A 201 -4.24 9.76 13.56
CA GLY A 201 -3.48 9.30 12.39
C GLY A 201 -4.25 8.29 11.55
N THR A 202 -4.95 7.37 12.20
CA THR A 202 -5.80 6.38 11.53
C THR A 202 -7.02 7.04 10.88
N ALA A 203 -7.65 7.99 11.56
CA ALA A 203 -8.76 8.77 11.01
C ALA A 203 -8.30 9.60 9.80
N ASN A 204 -7.16 10.26 9.85
CA ASN A 204 -6.66 11.08 8.73
C ASN A 204 -6.44 10.24 7.46
N TYR A 205 -5.98 9.00 7.61
CA TYR A 205 -5.78 8.10 6.46
C TYR A 205 -7.08 7.44 5.97
N PHE A 206 -7.93 6.96 6.89
CA PHE A 206 -9.10 6.16 6.53
C PHE A 206 -10.43 6.92 6.48
N ALA A 207 -10.53 8.12 7.05
CA ALA A 207 -11.74 8.96 7.01
C ALA A 207 -11.69 9.93 5.82
N THR A 208 -11.53 9.38 4.62
CA THR A 208 -11.58 10.14 3.38
C THR A 208 -13.02 10.35 2.93
N ALA A 209 -13.27 11.35 2.08
CA ALA A 209 -14.61 11.68 1.57
C ALA A 209 -15.30 10.51 0.84
N VAL A 210 -14.51 9.59 0.28
CA VAL A 210 -14.98 8.40 -0.44
C VAL A 210 -15.26 7.19 0.47
N SER A 211 -14.92 7.29 1.77
CA SER A 211 -14.95 6.16 2.70
C SER A 211 -16.22 6.11 3.56
N ASN A 212 -16.75 4.92 3.77
CA ASN A 212 -17.97 4.66 4.56
C ASN A 212 -17.62 4.10 5.95
N ASN A 213 -16.59 4.66 6.61
CA ASN A 213 -16.03 4.10 7.84
C ASN A 213 -16.77 4.51 9.14
N ARG A 214 -17.85 5.29 9.07
CA ARG A 214 -18.52 5.86 10.26
C ARG A 214 -18.95 4.81 11.28
N SER A 215 -19.57 3.72 10.82
CA SER A 215 -20.02 2.63 11.70
C SER A 215 -18.85 1.85 12.30
N LEU A 216 -17.79 1.64 11.52
CA LEU A 216 -16.56 0.98 11.95
C LEU A 216 -15.83 1.81 13.02
N PHE A 217 -15.65 3.11 12.80
CA PHE A 217 -15.03 4.01 13.78
C PHE A 217 -15.83 4.04 15.08
N ARG A 218 -17.18 4.10 15.03
CA ARG A 218 -18.02 4.01 16.24
C ARG A 218 -17.82 2.70 17.01
N ARG A 219 -17.66 1.57 16.31
CA ARG A 219 -17.36 0.27 16.94
C ARG A 219 -15.97 0.25 17.59
N LEU A 220 -14.96 0.77 16.89
CA LEU A 220 -13.59 0.85 17.41
C LEU A 220 -13.50 1.76 18.62
N ASP A 221 -14.15 2.92 18.57
CA ASP A 221 -14.25 3.88 19.66
C ASP A 221 -14.93 3.29 20.91
N ARG A 222 -16.04 2.56 20.75
CA ARG A 222 -16.64 1.80 21.87
C ARG A 222 -15.66 0.77 22.46
N TRP A 223 -14.92 0.08 21.62
CA TRP A 223 -13.94 -0.92 22.06
C TRP A 223 -12.75 -0.28 22.82
N ILE A 224 -12.25 0.88 22.35
CA ILE A 224 -11.21 1.66 23.05
C ILE A 224 -11.71 2.11 24.42
N ARG A 225 -12.91 2.70 24.49
CA ARG A 225 -13.51 3.14 25.77
C ARG A 225 -13.68 1.99 26.75
N MET A 226 -14.11 0.82 26.28
CA MET A 226 -14.20 -0.37 27.13
C MET A 226 -12.82 -0.73 27.72
N ARG A 227 -11.77 -0.76 26.89
CA ARG A 227 -10.40 -1.05 27.38
C ARG A 227 -9.89 -0.04 28.39
N LEU A 228 -10.16 1.25 28.19
CA LEU A 228 -9.78 2.30 29.14
C LEU A 228 -10.56 2.18 30.46
N ARG A 229 -11.86 1.84 30.40
CA ARG A 229 -12.69 1.63 31.61
C ARG A 229 -12.22 0.44 32.45
N CYS A 230 -11.82 -0.67 31.83
CA CYS A 230 -11.27 -1.82 32.55
C CYS A 230 -9.97 -1.51 33.33
N ARG A 231 -9.35 -0.34 33.11
CA ARG A 231 -8.19 0.16 33.87
C ARG A 231 -8.57 1.19 34.93
N SER A 232 -9.69 1.88 34.75
CA SER A 232 -10.21 2.90 35.66
C SER A 232 -11.05 2.23 36.75
N THR A 233 -10.44 1.35 37.55
CA THR A 233 -11.00 0.91 38.84
C THR A 233 -10.31 1.67 39.97
N SER A 234 -10.46 2.99 39.98
CA SER A 234 -10.67 3.80 41.18
C SER A 234 -10.88 5.25 40.75
N GLU A 235 -11.99 5.82 41.19
CA GLU A 235 -12.33 7.25 41.31
C GLU A 235 -12.23 8.19 40.08
N ASN A 236 -13.32 8.95 39.91
CA ASN A 236 -13.51 10.09 39.01
C ASN A 236 -13.87 9.78 37.55
N GLY A 237 -15.16 9.48 37.39
CA GLY A 237 -15.86 9.58 36.11
C GLY A 237 -15.81 10.99 35.52
N LYS A 238 -14.87 11.23 34.61
CA LYS A 238 -15.00 12.26 33.59
C LYS A 238 -15.13 11.59 32.21
N PRO A 239 -16.10 12.01 31.38
CA PRO A 239 -16.26 11.46 30.06
C PRO A 239 -15.06 11.84 29.18
N ILE A 240 -14.32 10.83 28.73
CA ILE A 240 -13.21 11.00 27.78
C ILE A 240 -13.83 11.06 26.37
N ILE A 241 -13.52 12.17 25.68
CA ILE A 241 -13.93 12.61 24.33
C ILE A 241 -15.22 13.46 24.32
N ARG A 242 -15.02 14.79 24.42
CA ARG A 242 -15.87 15.77 23.74
C ARG A 242 -15.39 15.89 22.28
N ASP A 243 -16.37 15.95 21.40
CA ASP A 243 -16.30 16.44 20.01
C ASP A 243 -15.66 15.53 18.96
N PHE A 244 -16.48 14.58 18.48
CA PHE A 244 -16.55 14.24 17.07
C PHE A 244 -18.02 14.43 16.62
N ALA A 245 -18.36 15.68 16.31
CA ALA A 245 -19.54 16.04 15.53
C ALA A 245 -19.08 16.35 14.11
#